data_AF-A0AB35HEN1-F1
#
_entry.id   AF-A0AB35HEN1-F1
#
_cell.length_a   1.000
_cell.length_b   1.000
_cell.length_c   1.000
_cell.angle_alpha   90.00
_cell.angle_beta   90.00
_cell.angle_gamma   90.00
#
_symmetry.space_group_name_H-M   'P 1'
#
loop_
_entity.id
_entity.type
_entity.pdbx_description
1 polymer ?
#
loop_
_entity_poly.entity_id
_entity_poly.type
_entity_poly.pdbx_seq_one_letter_code
_entity_poly.pdbx_strand_id
1 'polypeptide(L)'
;MPTTHNLDWWKDTYNTISANVPAAQSVSEVRSHQSATFADTTRIPQPHARLNVSAHHAQQLSDTPGGKLVCAYAAHRAAWTETHGRDRSTRLWKATAAIAVFTALLAIVTATAGGSNAVLLISATVAVVSAFATWPTARWSLAGKRDAFYTCLARAVDTAGEEAAHDYINRSGFQHRTIVHNLEKGIPATPKRVYKAVENAAEKTKAAA
;
A
#
# COMPACT_ATOMS: atom_id res chain seq x y z
N MET A 1 -3.75 9.82 -29.07
CA MET A 1 -4.83 9.92 -28.07
C MET A 1 -4.62 8.79 -27.07
N PRO A 2 -4.55 9.05 -25.76
CA PRO A 2 -4.47 7.96 -24.78
C PRO A 2 -5.82 7.22 -24.82
N THR A 3 -5.74 5.93 -25.14
CA THR A 3 -6.84 5.00 -25.36
C THR A 3 -7.69 4.84 -24.09
N THR A 4 -8.88 5.44 -24.09
CA THR A 4 -9.91 5.25 -23.05
C THR A 4 -10.26 3.77 -22.84
N HIS A 5 -10.14 2.95 -23.89
CA HIS A 5 -10.33 1.49 -23.88
C HIS A 5 -9.55 0.75 -22.79
N ASN A 6 -8.40 1.27 -22.34
CA ASN A 6 -7.62 0.57 -21.31
C ASN A 6 -8.31 0.62 -19.94
N LEU A 7 -9.02 1.70 -19.60
CA LEU A 7 -9.57 1.91 -18.25
C LEU A 7 -10.87 1.12 -17.97
N ASP A 8 -11.69 0.89 -19.00
CA ASP A 8 -12.90 0.09 -18.88
C ASP A 8 -12.56 -1.38 -18.60
N TRP A 9 -11.53 -1.92 -19.27
CA TRP A 9 -11.02 -3.26 -18.99
C TRP A 9 -10.61 -3.44 -17.52
N TRP A 10 -9.91 -2.45 -16.93
CA TRP A 10 -9.52 -2.49 -15.53
C TRP A 10 -10.74 -2.51 -14.60
N LYS A 11 -11.80 -1.76 -14.94
CA LYS A 11 -13.05 -1.70 -14.18
C LYS A 11 -13.74 -3.06 -14.18
N ASP A 12 -13.95 -3.62 -15.36
CA ASP A 12 -14.70 -4.86 -15.54
C ASP A 12 -13.95 -6.04 -14.94
N THR A 13 -12.63 -6.11 -15.18
CA THR A 13 -11.77 -7.16 -14.62
C THR A 13 -11.73 -7.09 -13.10
N TYR A 14 -11.55 -5.89 -12.52
CA TYR A 14 -11.58 -5.72 -11.07
C TYR A 14 -12.93 -6.13 -10.50
N ASN A 15 -14.04 -5.65 -11.07
CA ASN A 15 -15.38 -5.93 -10.56
C ASN A 15 -15.71 -7.41 -10.62
N THR A 16 -15.35 -8.08 -11.73
CA THR A 16 -15.49 -9.53 -11.88
C THR A 16 -14.74 -10.29 -10.79
N ILE A 17 -13.49 -9.90 -10.50
CA ILE A 17 -12.71 -10.55 -9.43
C ILE A 17 -13.29 -10.21 -8.06
N SER A 18 -13.67 -8.95 -7.82
CA SER A 18 -14.19 -8.49 -6.54
C SER A 18 -15.47 -9.21 -6.12
N ALA A 19 -16.31 -9.64 -7.09
CA ALA A 19 -17.51 -10.43 -6.82
C ALA A 19 -17.20 -11.75 -6.08
N ASN A 20 -15.99 -12.28 -6.26
CA ASN A 20 -15.52 -13.53 -5.64
C ASN A 20 -14.60 -13.29 -4.43
N VAL A 21 -14.33 -12.04 -4.04
CA VAL A 21 -13.47 -11.69 -2.90
C VAL A 21 -14.34 -11.17 -1.76
N PRO A 22 -14.43 -11.89 -0.61
CA PRO A 22 -15.25 -11.45 0.51
C PRO A 22 -14.85 -10.05 1.00
N ALA A 23 -15.84 -9.19 1.25
CA ALA A 23 -15.68 -7.79 1.67
C ALA A 23 -14.96 -6.86 0.66
N ALA A 24 -14.63 -7.33 -0.55
CA ALA A 24 -14.25 -6.42 -1.62
C ALA A 24 -15.50 -5.69 -2.14
N GLN A 25 -15.37 -4.39 -2.39
CA GLN A 25 -16.44 -3.57 -2.96
C GLN A 25 -16.20 -3.38 -4.45
N SER A 26 -17.26 -3.39 -5.24
CA SER A 26 -17.20 -3.00 -6.66
C SER A 26 -16.81 -1.52 -6.80
N VAL A 27 -16.05 -1.20 -7.84
CA VAL A 27 -15.69 0.18 -8.21
C VAL A 27 -16.58 0.67 -9.35
N SER A 28 -17.00 1.93 -9.29
CA SER A 28 -17.75 2.56 -10.39
C SER A 28 -16.87 3.32 -11.38
N GLU A 29 -15.65 3.67 -10.97
CA GLU A 29 -14.76 4.55 -11.71
C GLU A 29 -13.31 4.05 -11.61
N VAL A 30 -12.56 4.21 -12.71
CA VAL A 30 -11.13 3.90 -12.79
C VAL A 30 -10.37 5.13 -13.24
N ARG A 31 -9.23 5.40 -12.62
CA ARG A 31 -8.36 6.52 -12.97
C ARG A 31 -6.93 6.07 -13.19
N SER A 32 -6.28 6.68 -14.19
CA SER A 32 -4.84 6.55 -14.36
C SER A 32 -4.11 7.50 -13.40
N HIS A 33 -3.11 6.99 -12.68
CA HIS A 33 -2.24 7.74 -11.79
C HIS A 33 -0.77 7.43 -12.08
N GLN A 34 0.16 8.27 -11.65
CA GLN A 34 1.59 8.02 -11.87
C GLN A 34 2.15 6.82 -11.06
N SER A 35 1.44 6.35 -10.03
CA SER A 35 2.10 5.58 -8.94
C SER A 35 1.30 4.41 -8.38
N ALA A 36 0.13 4.04 -8.90
CA ALA A 36 -0.79 3.29 -8.06
C ALA A 36 -1.57 2.22 -8.79
N THR A 37 -1.52 0.98 -8.28
CA THR A 37 -2.71 0.12 -8.32
C THR A 37 -3.20 -0.15 -6.92
N PHE A 38 -4.31 0.51 -6.57
CA PHE A 38 -5.08 0.22 -5.37
C PHE A 38 -6.52 0.69 -5.57
N ALA A 39 -7.47 -0.04 -4.98
CA ALA A 39 -8.82 0.46 -4.85
C ALA A 39 -8.88 1.45 -3.68
N ASP A 40 -9.30 2.68 -3.99
CA ASP A 40 -9.50 3.74 -3.04
C ASP A 40 -10.93 3.69 -2.51
N THR A 41 -11.06 3.25 -1.27
CA THR A 41 -12.31 3.25 -0.50
C THR A 41 -12.41 4.47 0.41
N THR A 42 -11.54 5.48 0.23
CA THR A 42 -11.20 6.39 1.31
C THR A 42 -11.98 7.71 1.32
N ARG A 43 -12.90 7.74 2.30
CA ARG A 43 -13.42 8.87 3.10
C ARG A 43 -14.43 9.82 2.45
N ILE A 44 -15.44 10.12 3.29
CA ILE A 44 -16.78 10.64 2.97
C ILE A 44 -17.58 9.50 2.32
N PRO A 45 -18.92 9.39 2.49
CA PRO A 45 -19.74 8.64 1.54
C PRO A 45 -19.54 9.28 0.17
N GLN A 46 -18.40 9.02 -0.47
CA GLN A 46 -18.31 9.11 -1.90
C GLN A 46 -19.31 8.07 -2.36
N PRO A 47 -20.27 8.44 -3.21
CA PRO A 47 -21.33 7.55 -3.61
C PRO A 47 -20.78 6.27 -4.27
N HIS A 48 -19.49 6.24 -4.65
CA HIS A 48 -18.86 5.10 -5.30
C HIS A 48 -17.36 4.93 -5.01
N ALA A 49 -16.90 3.68 -4.93
CA ALA A 49 -15.49 3.31 -4.82
C ALA A 49 -14.74 3.48 -6.16
N ARG A 50 -13.44 3.77 -6.10
CA ARG A 50 -12.59 4.04 -7.27
C ARG A 50 -11.38 3.11 -7.34
N LEU A 51 -10.98 2.73 -8.55
CA LEU A 51 -9.72 2.03 -8.79
C LEU A 51 -8.69 3.01 -9.37
N ASN A 52 -7.59 3.23 -8.67
CA ASN A 52 -6.44 3.92 -9.24
C ASN A 52 -5.55 2.87 -9.89
N VAL A 53 -5.16 3.09 -11.15
CA VAL A 53 -4.27 2.22 -11.94
C VAL A 53 -3.09 3.05 -12.42
N SER A 54 -1.89 2.47 -12.42
CA SER A 54 -0.72 3.23 -12.85
C SER A 54 -0.74 3.41 -14.36
N ALA A 55 -0.29 4.56 -14.87
CA ALA A 55 -0.22 4.80 -16.32
C ALA A 55 0.60 3.73 -17.05
N HIS A 56 1.67 3.25 -16.42
CA HIS A 56 2.49 2.16 -16.93
C HIS A 56 1.75 0.81 -16.94
N HIS A 57 0.98 0.47 -15.90
CA HIS A 57 0.12 -0.73 -15.93
C HIS A 57 -0.94 -0.64 -17.01
N ALA A 58 -1.58 0.53 -17.15
CA ALA A 58 -2.54 0.76 -18.21
C ALA A 58 -1.92 0.60 -19.61
N GLN A 59 -0.63 0.89 -19.78
CA GLN A 59 0.09 0.72 -21.05
C GLN A 59 0.57 -0.71 -21.30
N GLN A 60 1.05 -1.42 -20.28
CA GLN A 60 1.77 -2.68 -20.45
C GLN A 60 1.01 -3.93 -20.03
N LEU A 61 -0.02 -3.77 -19.18
CA LEU A 61 -0.71 -4.89 -18.53
C LEU A 61 -2.21 -4.93 -18.82
N SER A 62 -2.79 -3.92 -19.49
CA SER A 62 -4.18 -4.01 -19.96
C SER A 62 -4.35 -5.20 -20.88
N ASP A 63 -5.45 -5.94 -20.73
CA ASP A 63 -5.77 -7.15 -21.50
C ASP A 63 -4.77 -8.31 -21.35
N THR A 64 -3.90 -8.27 -20.34
CA THR A 64 -2.91 -9.35 -20.10
C THR A 64 -3.27 -10.19 -18.87
N PRO A 65 -2.83 -11.47 -18.81
CA PRO A 65 -2.88 -12.25 -17.57
C PRO A 65 -2.22 -11.52 -16.39
N GLY A 66 -1.06 -10.88 -16.61
CA GLY A 66 -0.38 -10.12 -15.58
C GLY A 66 -1.18 -8.94 -15.03
N GLY A 67 -2.03 -8.31 -15.85
CA GLY A 67 -2.96 -7.28 -15.38
C GLY A 67 -4.10 -7.84 -14.52
N LYS A 68 -4.56 -9.07 -14.78
CA LYS A 68 -5.55 -9.76 -13.90
C LYS A 68 -5.01 -9.94 -12.50
N LEU A 69 -3.72 -10.28 -12.36
CA LEU A 69 -3.06 -10.37 -11.05
C LEU A 69 -3.07 -9.02 -10.32
N VAL A 70 -2.83 -7.93 -11.04
CA VAL A 70 -2.87 -6.57 -10.47
C VAL A 70 -4.28 -6.21 -9.99
N CYS A 71 -5.33 -6.56 -10.74
CA CYS A 71 -6.72 -6.42 -10.30
C CYS A 71 -7.05 -7.27 -9.07
N ALA A 72 -6.64 -8.54 -9.05
CA ALA A 72 -6.85 -9.45 -7.93
C ALA A 72 -6.17 -8.93 -6.66
N TYR A 73 -4.93 -8.45 -6.78
CA TYR A 73 -4.22 -7.83 -5.68
C TYR A 73 -4.96 -6.61 -5.14
N ALA A 74 -5.47 -5.74 -6.02
CA ALA A 74 -6.24 -4.57 -5.60
C ALA A 74 -7.54 -4.96 -4.87
N ALA A 75 -8.24 -6.01 -5.32
CA ALA A 75 -9.48 -6.50 -4.69
C ALA A 75 -9.21 -7.06 -3.29
N HIS A 76 -8.22 -7.94 -3.15
CA HIS A 76 -7.80 -8.49 -1.84
C HIS A 76 -7.28 -7.40 -0.90
N ARG A 77 -6.59 -6.39 -1.43
CA ARG A 77 -6.13 -5.24 -0.65
C ARG A 77 -7.27 -4.38 -0.13
N ALA A 78 -8.32 -4.18 -0.95
CA ALA A 78 -9.53 -3.47 -0.55
C ALA A 78 -10.24 -4.21 0.59
N ALA A 79 -10.49 -5.52 0.39
CA ALA A 79 -11.09 -6.40 1.38
C ALA A 79 -10.29 -6.44 2.70
N TRP A 80 -8.96 -6.51 2.62
CA TRP A 80 -8.10 -6.46 3.79
C TRP A 80 -8.26 -5.14 4.56
N THR A 81 -8.30 -4.03 3.85
CA THR A 81 -8.41 -2.69 4.45
C THR A 81 -9.76 -2.50 5.14
N GLU A 82 -10.82 -3.07 4.57
CA GLU A 82 -12.17 -3.06 5.16
C GLU A 82 -12.23 -3.92 6.43
N THR A 83 -11.73 -5.15 6.36
CA THR A 83 -11.80 -6.13 7.47
C THR A 83 -10.88 -5.80 8.65
N HIS A 84 -9.65 -5.33 8.40
CA HIS A 84 -8.68 -5.08 9.46
C HIS A 84 -8.67 -3.64 9.96
N GLY A 85 -9.55 -2.80 9.38
CA GLY A 85 -9.56 -1.37 9.58
C GLY A 85 -8.28 -0.71 9.06
N ARG A 86 -8.35 0.61 8.83
CA ARG A 86 -7.14 1.37 8.49
C ARG A 86 -6.13 1.24 9.62
N ASP A 87 -4.91 0.90 9.24
CA ASP A 87 -3.72 0.73 10.07
C ASP A 87 -3.56 1.91 11.06
N ARG A 88 -4.22 1.80 12.23
CA ARG A 88 -4.28 2.86 13.26
C ARG A 88 -2.88 3.23 13.74
N SER A 89 -1.96 2.25 13.67
CA SER A 89 -0.53 2.39 13.95
C SER A 89 0.15 3.49 13.12
N THR A 90 -0.24 3.66 11.84
CA THR A 90 0.36 4.69 10.97
C THR A 90 -0.07 6.10 11.39
N ARG A 91 -1.33 6.26 11.81
CA ARG A 91 -1.83 7.56 12.29
C ARG A 91 -1.21 7.93 13.63
N LEU A 92 -1.08 6.94 14.53
CA LEU A 92 -0.44 7.13 15.82
C LEU A 92 1.02 7.55 15.66
N TRP A 93 1.77 6.87 14.80
CA TRP A 93 3.17 7.22 14.50
C TRP A 93 3.32 8.63 13.91
N LYS A 94 2.47 9.01 12.93
CA LYS A 94 2.49 10.37 12.36
C LYS A 94 2.17 11.43 13.41
N ALA A 95 1.23 11.15 14.30
CA ALA A 95 0.87 12.04 15.39
C ALA A 95 2.02 12.19 16.40
N THR A 96 2.65 11.08 16.85
CA THR A 96 3.78 11.14 17.77
C THR A 96 5.01 11.82 17.15
N ALA A 97 5.27 11.60 15.86
CA ALA A 97 6.32 12.30 15.14
C ALA A 97 6.03 13.82 15.03
N ALA A 98 4.79 14.21 14.72
CA ALA A 98 4.39 15.61 14.66
C ALA A 98 4.50 16.30 16.03
N ILE A 99 4.10 15.62 17.11
CA ILE A 99 4.26 16.10 18.48
C ILE A 99 5.75 16.29 18.80
N ALA A 100 6.61 15.32 18.47
CA ALA A 100 8.05 15.41 18.68
C ALA A 100 8.66 16.65 18.00
N VAL A 101 8.34 16.85 16.72
CA VAL A 101 8.81 18.01 15.93
C VAL A 101 8.30 19.32 16.53
N PHE A 102 7.01 19.39 16.88
CA PHE A 102 6.42 20.58 17.48
C PHE A 102 7.08 20.93 18.82
N THR A 103 7.31 19.93 19.69
CA THR A 103 7.97 20.13 20.98
C THR A 103 9.44 20.52 20.83
N ALA A 104 10.14 20.00 19.82
CA ALA A 104 11.51 20.42 19.51
C ALA A 104 11.56 21.87 19.02
N LEU A 105 10.64 22.28 18.15
CA LEU A 105 10.53 23.67 17.68
C LEU A 105 10.18 24.62 18.84
N LEU A 106 9.26 24.22 19.73
CA LEU A 106 8.92 24.99 20.92
C LEU A 106 10.13 25.14 21.87
N ALA A 107 10.93 24.08 22.04
CA ALA A 107 12.18 24.14 22.80
C ALA A 107 13.16 25.17 22.22
N ILE A 108 13.31 25.19 20.89
CA ILE A 108 14.19 26.14 20.19
C ILE A 108 13.70 27.58 20.38
N VAL A 109 12.40 27.84 20.22
CA VAL A 109 11.81 29.18 20.39
C VAL A 109 11.91 29.66 21.84
N THR A 110 11.68 28.78 22.81
CA THR A 110 11.80 29.14 24.22
C THR A 110 13.25 29.36 24.65
N ALA A 111 14.21 28.64 24.06
CA ALA A 111 15.65 28.86 24.29
C ALA A 111 16.10 30.24 23.80
N THR A 112 15.64 30.66 22.63
CA THR A 112 16.02 31.97 22.04
C THR A 112 15.29 33.15 22.70
N ALA A 113 14.15 32.92 23.33
CA ALA A 113 13.38 33.95 24.05
C ALA A 113 13.78 34.12 25.53
N GLY A 114 14.84 33.45 26.01
CA GLY A 114 15.25 33.52 27.42
C GLY A 114 14.32 32.76 28.38
N GLY A 115 13.63 31.73 27.88
CA GLY A 115 12.74 30.89 28.67
C GLY A 115 13.46 30.11 29.78
N SER A 116 12.72 29.75 30.83
CA SER A 116 13.30 29.06 31.99
C SER A 116 13.91 27.70 31.63
N ASN A 117 15.00 27.34 32.33
CA ASN A 117 15.67 26.04 32.17
C ASN A 117 14.71 24.84 32.33
N ALA A 118 13.66 24.97 33.15
CA ALA A 118 12.65 23.93 33.34
C ALA A 118 11.86 23.65 32.05
N VAL A 119 11.51 24.69 31.28
CA VAL A 119 10.77 24.55 30.01
C VAL A 119 11.63 23.86 28.94
N LEU A 120 12.92 24.15 28.91
CA LEU A 120 13.86 23.50 28.00
C LEU A 120 14.03 22.01 28.32
N LEU A 121 14.15 21.67 29.61
CA LEU A 121 14.30 20.29 30.08
C LEU A 121 13.04 19.45 29.81
N ILE A 122 11.85 20.01 30.07
CA ILE A 122 10.57 19.36 29.76
C ILE A 122 10.45 19.12 28.25
N SER A 123 10.74 20.13 27.43
CA SER A 123 10.61 20.03 25.97
C SER A 123 11.61 19.04 25.37
N ALA A 124 12.85 19.02 25.85
CA ALA A 124 13.87 18.05 25.44
C ALA A 124 13.48 16.61 25.83
N THR A 125 12.95 16.42 27.05
CA THR A 125 12.50 15.11 27.53
C THR A 125 11.32 14.60 26.69
N VAL A 126 10.33 15.45 26.40
CA VAL A 126 9.19 15.08 25.54
C VAL A 126 9.65 14.74 24.13
N ALA A 127 10.60 15.48 23.56
CA ALA A 127 11.14 15.20 22.23
C ALA A 127 11.85 13.83 22.19
N VAL A 128 12.67 13.52 23.19
CA VAL A 128 13.38 12.23 23.31
C VAL A 128 12.38 11.09 23.49
N VAL A 129 11.45 11.19 24.44
CA VAL A 129 10.42 10.15 24.67
C VAL A 129 9.56 9.94 23.43
N SER A 130 9.17 11.01 22.75
CA SER A 130 8.39 10.92 21.51
C SER A 130 9.20 10.27 20.39
N ALA A 131 10.49 10.57 20.24
CA ALA A 131 11.37 9.92 19.26
C ALA A 131 11.52 8.41 19.54
N PHE A 132 11.72 8.02 20.79
CA PHE A 132 11.82 6.63 21.21
C PHE A 132 10.49 5.87 21.08
N ALA A 133 9.34 6.51 21.30
CA ALA A 133 8.03 5.90 21.06
C ALA A 133 7.69 5.77 19.56
N THR A 134 8.22 6.69 18.74
CA THR A 134 8.00 6.78 17.30
C THR A 134 8.73 5.66 16.54
N TRP A 135 9.91 5.26 16.98
CA TRP A 135 10.71 4.25 16.25
C TRP A 135 10.11 2.82 16.25
N PRO A 136 9.69 2.23 17.38
CA PRO A 136 9.09 0.90 17.42
C PRO A 136 7.72 0.87 16.74
N THR A 137 6.92 1.92 16.92
CA THR A 137 5.59 2.04 16.29
C THR A 137 5.71 2.16 14.77
N ALA A 138 6.72 2.88 14.27
CA ALA A 138 7.06 2.87 12.84
C ALA A 138 7.40 1.46 12.36
N ARG A 139 8.29 0.75 13.07
CA ARG A 139 8.71 -0.61 12.69
C ARG A 139 7.54 -1.60 12.69
N TRP A 140 6.69 -1.57 13.72
CA TRP A 140 5.49 -2.41 13.79
C TRP A 140 4.48 -2.09 12.69
N SER A 141 4.22 -0.81 12.40
CA SER A 141 3.37 -0.41 11.26
C SER A 141 3.96 -0.89 9.93
N LEU A 142 5.28 -0.75 9.74
CA LEU A 142 5.96 -1.19 8.52
C LEU A 142 5.89 -2.70 8.33
N ALA A 143 6.08 -3.47 9.42
CA ALA A 143 5.94 -4.93 9.44
C ALA A 143 4.51 -5.35 9.13
N GLY A 144 3.50 -4.81 9.82
CA GLY A 144 2.09 -5.12 9.57
C GLY A 144 1.67 -4.82 8.13
N LYS A 145 2.09 -3.68 7.57
CA LYS A 145 1.84 -3.37 6.15
C LYS A 145 2.56 -4.33 5.19
N ARG A 146 3.72 -4.84 5.56
CA ARG A 146 4.49 -5.78 4.73
C ARG A 146 3.80 -7.15 4.74
N ASP A 147 3.34 -7.60 5.89
CA ASP A 147 2.63 -8.87 6.04
C ASP A 147 1.26 -8.81 5.34
N ALA A 148 0.55 -7.69 5.49
CA ALA A 148 -0.68 -7.42 4.75
C ALA A 148 -0.44 -7.42 3.23
N PHE A 149 0.69 -6.87 2.77
CA PHE A 149 1.05 -6.96 1.35
C PHE A 149 1.19 -8.43 0.94
N TYR A 150 2.05 -9.20 1.62
CA TYR A 150 2.39 -10.56 1.16
C TYR A 150 1.18 -11.48 1.22
N THR A 151 0.33 -11.29 2.22
CA THR A 151 -0.94 -12.01 2.35
C THR A 151 -1.89 -11.70 1.20
N CYS A 152 -2.06 -10.41 0.84
CA CYS A 152 -2.90 -10.02 -0.30
C CYS A 152 -2.33 -10.54 -1.63
N LEU A 153 -1.00 -10.53 -1.79
CA LEU A 153 -0.35 -11.03 -2.99
C LEU A 153 -0.52 -12.54 -3.14
N ALA A 154 -0.34 -13.32 -2.07
CA ALA A 154 -0.55 -14.77 -2.13
C ALA A 154 -1.99 -15.10 -2.55
N ARG A 155 -2.99 -14.47 -1.90
CA ARG A 155 -4.40 -14.63 -2.27
C ARG A 155 -4.71 -14.18 -3.70
N ALA A 156 -4.04 -13.14 -4.17
CA ALA A 156 -4.19 -12.66 -5.53
C ALA A 156 -3.65 -13.65 -6.56
N VAL A 157 -2.52 -14.32 -6.28
CA VAL A 157 -1.99 -15.40 -7.12
C VAL A 157 -2.98 -16.56 -7.14
N ASP A 158 -3.51 -16.97 -5.99
CA ASP A 158 -4.52 -18.03 -5.93
C ASP A 158 -5.79 -17.70 -6.75
N THR A 159 -6.18 -16.41 -6.78
CA THR A 159 -7.40 -15.96 -7.49
C THR A 159 -7.17 -15.75 -8.99
N ALA A 160 -6.02 -15.21 -9.37
CA ALA A 160 -5.70 -14.89 -10.77
C ALA A 160 -5.09 -16.07 -11.54
N GLY A 161 -4.56 -17.07 -10.83
CA GLY A 161 -3.91 -18.25 -11.38
C GLY A 161 -2.40 -18.07 -11.60
N GLU A 162 -1.73 -19.20 -11.78
CA GLU A 162 -0.27 -19.29 -11.97
C GLU A 162 0.20 -18.60 -13.27
N GLU A 163 -0.56 -18.70 -14.36
CA GLU A 163 -0.23 -18.05 -15.63
C GLU A 163 -0.15 -16.53 -15.49
N ALA A 164 -1.10 -15.93 -14.77
CA ALA A 164 -1.12 -14.50 -14.47
C ALA A 164 0.06 -14.08 -13.61
N ALA A 165 0.48 -14.94 -12.68
CA ALA A 165 1.68 -14.74 -11.87
C ALA A 165 2.94 -14.69 -12.74
N HIS A 166 3.18 -15.70 -13.57
CA HIS A 166 4.34 -15.77 -14.46
C HIS A 166 4.37 -14.65 -15.50
N ASP A 167 3.25 -14.31 -16.12
CA ASP A 167 3.17 -13.18 -17.07
C ASP A 167 3.51 -11.85 -16.40
N TYR A 168 2.99 -11.61 -15.19
CA TYR A 168 3.36 -10.43 -14.38
C TYR A 168 4.86 -10.40 -14.06
N ILE A 169 5.47 -11.57 -13.79
CA ILE A 169 6.90 -11.70 -13.55
C ILE A 169 7.71 -11.31 -14.78
N ASN A 170 7.40 -11.95 -15.91
CA ASN A 170 8.14 -11.83 -17.16
C ASN A 170 8.12 -10.40 -17.72
N ARG A 171 7.03 -9.66 -17.48
CA ARG A 171 6.87 -8.26 -17.88
C ARG A 171 7.51 -7.24 -16.93
N SER A 172 8.36 -7.69 -16.01
CA SER A 172 9.00 -6.81 -15.02
C SER A 172 8.03 -6.01 -14.15
N GLY A 173 6.83 -6.57 -13.87
CA GLY A 173 5.80 -5.92 -13.06
C GLY A 173 6.29 -5.45 -11.68
N PHE A 174 7.41 -5.98 -11.18
CA PHE A 174 8.02 -5.62 -9.90
C PHE A 174 8.84 -4.33 -9.87
N GLN A 175 9.21 -3.77 -11.03
CA GLN A 175 9.83 -2.43 -11.07
C GLN A 175 8.88 -1.39 -10.45
N HIS A 176 7.56 -1.62 -10.53
CA HIS A 176 6.54 -0.83 -9.83
C HIS A 176 6.62 -0.93 -8.32
N ARG A 177 6.83 -2.12 -7.78
CA ARG A 177 6.79 -2.32 -6.33
C ARG A 177 8.04 -1.76 -5.68
N THR A 178 9.18 -1.81 -6.35
CA THR A 178 10.41 -1.19 -5.84
C THR A 178 10.24 0.32 -5.72
N ILE A 179 9.62 0.98 -6.71
CA ILE A 179 9.38 2.44 -6.68
C ILE A 179 8.27 2.81 -5.69
N VAL A 180 7.12 2.13 -5.67
CA VAL A 180 6.00 2.44 -4.74
C VAL A 180 6.34 2.05 -3.30
N HIS A 181 7.02 0.93 -3.09
CA HIS A 181 7.47 0.50 -1.76
C HIS A 181 8.65 1.34 -1.24
N ASN A 182 9.55 1.80 -2.10
CA ASN A 182 10.62 2.74 -1.70
C ASN A 182 10.06 4.13 -1.40
N LEU A 183 9.10 4.62 -2.19
CA LEU A 183 8.44 5.91 -1.98
C LEU A 183 7.53 5.93 -0.73
N GLU A 184 6.85 4.83 -0.41
CA GLU A 184 5.97 4.77 0.78
C GLU A 184 6.68 4.37 2.09
N LYS A 185 7.85 3.71 2.05
CA LYS A 185 8.39 3.02 3.26
C LYS A 185 9.87 3.17 3.58
N GLY A 186 10.71 3.75 2.73
CA GLY A 186 12.14 3.92 3.06
C GLY A 186 12.91 2.61 3.35
N ILE A 187 12.32 1.43 3.07
CA ILE A 187 12.97 0.13 3.19
C ILE A 187 12.65 -0.67 1.93
N PRO A 188 13.66 -1.08 1.13
CA PRO A 188 13.42 -1.78 -0.12
C PRO A 188 12.93 -3.21 0.10
N ALA A 189 11.76 -3.52 -0.44
CA ALA A 189 11.47 -4.87 -0.88
C ALA A 189 12.27 -5.07 -2.16
N THR A 190 13.40 -5.77 -2.07
CA THR A 190 14.20 -6.06 -3.26
C THR A 190 13.38 -6.91 -4.24
N PRO A 191 13.48 -6.66 -5.56
CA PRO A 191 12.74 -7.42 -6.59
C PRO A 191 12.81 -8.94 -6.38
N LYS A 192 13.98 -9.45 -5.98
CA LYS A 192 14.24 -10.86 -5.66
C LYS A 192 13.33 -11.45 -4.57
N ARG A 193 12.99 -10.68 -3.54
CA ARG A 193 12.07 -11.14 -2.48
C ARG A 193 10.62 -11.14 -2.93
N VAL A 194 10.27 -10.32 -3.90
CA VAL A 194 8.93 -10.33 -4.49
C VAL A 194 8.80 -11.52 -5.44
N TYR A 195 9.81 -11.74 -6.28
CA TYR A 195 9.91 -12.91 -7.15
C TYR A 195 9.68 -14.21 -6.36
N LYS A 196 10.50 -14.43 -5.33
CA LYS A 196 10.39 -15.62 -4.48
C LYS A 196 9.02 -15.75 -3.79
N ALA A 197 8.37 -14.64 -3.46
CA ALA A 197 7.05 -14.69 -2.84
C ALA A 197 5.94 -15.06 -3.83
N VAL A 198 6.01 -14.58 -5.07
CA VAL A 198 5.08 -14.95 -6.15
C VAL A 198 5.30 -16.41 -6.55
N GLU A 199 6.57 -16.80 -6.76
CA GLU A 199 6.97 -18.16 -7.10
C GLU A 199 6.53 -19.16 -6.03
N ASN A 200 6.86 -18.92 -4.76
CA ASN A 200 6.42 -19.78 -3.64
C ASN A 200 4.89 -19.84 -3.50
N ALA A 201 4.16 -18.79 -3.90
CA ALA A 201 2.69 -18.81 -3.86
C ALA A 201 2.16 -19.67 -5.00
N ALA A 202 2.65 -19.47 -6.23
CA ALA A 202 2.28 -20.25 -7.40
C ALA A 202 2.56 -21.76 -7.22
N GLU A 203 3.73 -22.11 -6.68
CA GLU A 203 4.09 -23.50 -6.38
C GLU A 203 3.12 -24.16 -5.38
N LYS A 204 2.63 -23.40 -4.39
CA LYS A 204 1.64 -23.90 -3.43
C LYS A 204 0.27 -24.09 -4.06
N THR A 205 -0.16 -23.17 -4.92
CA THR A 205 -1.43 -23.31 -5.65
C THR A 205 -1.39 -24.56 -6.53
N LYS A 206 -0.26 -24.83 -7.20
CA LYS A 206 -0.05 -26.04 -8.02
C LYS A 206 -0.08 -27.33 -7.20
N ALA A 207 0.45 -27.32 -5.98
CA ALA A 207 0.42 -28.48 -5.09
C ALA A 207 -0.98 -28.79 -4.51
N ALA A 208 -1.91 -27.84 -4.60
CA ALA A 208 -3.27 -27.96 -4.07
C ALA A 208 -4.33 -28.28 -5.13
N ALA A 209 -3.96 -28.28 -6.42
CA ALA A 209 -4.81 -28.61 -7.57
C ALA A 209 -4.56 -30.05 -8.04
#